data_AF-A0A9D7EL91-F1
#
_entry.id   AF-A0A9D7EL91-F1
#
_cell.length_a   1.000
_cell.length_b   1.000
_cell.length_c   1.000
_cell.angle_alpha   90.00
_cell.angle_beta   90.00
_cell.angle_gamma   90.00
#
_symmetry.space_group_name_H-M   'P 1'
#
loop_
_entity.id
_entity.type
_entity.pdbx_description
1 polymer ?
#
loop_
_entity_poly.entity_id
_entity_poly.type
_entity_poly.pdbx_seq_one_letter_code
_entity_poly.pdbx_strand_id
1 'polypeptide(L)'
;MDYSAQQTSNRISGVETGSGATVKPGYDFARQAEKMIAAGQLDEAYNLLQAGIGVFGDYPSGFQILGDLYHLRGNQVAATFTYFEALRREPDNPRTLLSLGDVFRAEEGNVNEARKYYLQAAALEADSETIAARMKDIGFFEVEQPELEHDFLATETAADLFRMQGYFDKAKQIYLHLLKETPADQHLHDKLKLCG
;
A
#
# COMPACT_ATOMS: atom_id res chain seq x y z
N MET A 1 -15.48 50.91 22.07
CA MET A 1 -16.27 49.72 22.44
C MET A 1 -17.21 49.49 21.27
N ASP A 2 -17.08 48.51 20.37
CA ASP A 2 -16.25 47.31 20.28
C ASP A 2 -16.10 46.95 18.79
N TYR A 3 -14.86 46.74 18.31
CA TYR A 3 -14.26 45.43 17.98
C TYR A 3 -14.90 44.68 16.80
N SER A 4 -14.47 45.10 15.60
CA SER A 4 -13.98 44.29 14.47
C SER A 4 -14.59 42.89 14.23
N ALA A 5 -15.56 42.82 13.33
CA ALA A 5 -15.80 41.63 12.52
C ALA A 5 -14.82 41.63 11.33
N GLN A 6 -13.64 41.02 11.50
CA GLN A 6 -12.76 40.72 10.38
C GLN A 6 -13.36 39.55 9.59
N GLN A 7 -14.00 39.88 8.47
CA GLN A 7 -14.19 38.97 7.36
C GLN A 7 -12.81 38.58 6.81
N THR A 8 -12.25 37.46 7.24
CA THR A 8 -11.16 36.80 6.51
C THR A 8 -11.78 36.08 5.31
N SER A 9 -11.96 36.87 4.25
CA SER A 9 -12.16 36.40 2.89
C SER A 9 -10.94 35.57 2.47
N ASN A 10 -11.01 34.24 2.63
CA ASN A 10 -10.04 33.33 2.05
C ASN A 10 -10.32 33.19 0.56
N ARG A 11 -9.89 34.22 -0.17
CA ARG A 11 -9.70 34.21 -1.62
C ARG A 11 -8.68 33.13 -1.96
N ILE A 12 -9.14 32.02 -2.55
CA ILE A 12 -8.26 31.15 -3.34
C ILE A 12 -8.01 31.92 -4.64
N SER A 13 -7.03 32.82 -4.65
CA SER A 13 -6.64 33.57 -5.85
C SER A 13 -5.19 33.29 -6.23
N GLY A 14 -5.05 32.63 -7.38
CA GLY A 14 -4.05 32.96 -8.40
C GLY A 14 -2.60 32.64 -8.10
N VAL A 15 -2.14 31.48 -8.57
CA VAL A 15 -0.78 31.36 -9.09
C VAL A 15 -0.83 30.66 -10.44
N GLU A 16 -0.63 31.44 -11.50
CA GLU A 16 -0.31 30.95 -12.82
C GLU A 16 1.13 30.39 -12.78
N THR A 17 1.30 29.07 -12.91
CA THR A 17 2.57 28.51 -13.39
C THR A 17 2.31 27.80 -14.71
N GLY A 18 2.91 28.34 -15.76
CA GLY A 18 2.80 27.84 -17.12
C GLY A 18 3.34 26.42 -17.24
N SER A 19 2.44 25.46 -17.45
CA SER A 19 2.66 24.21 -18.16
C SER A 19 1.35 23.43 -18.16
N GLY A 20 0.59 23.54 -19.25
CA GLY A 20 -0.12 22.45 -19.93
C GLY A 20 -1.00 21.44 -19.18
N ALA A 21 -1.37 21.62 -17.92
CA ALA A 21 -2.33 20.76 -17.23
C ALA A 21 -3.33 21.64 -16.46
N THR A 22 -4.58 21.63 -16.90
CA THR A 22 -5.70 22.32 -16.25
C THR A 22 -5.99 21.69 -14.89
N VAL A 23 -5.26 22.11 -13.85
CA VAL A 23 -5.63 21.80 -12.46
C VAL A 23 -6.91 22.57 -12.17
N LYS A 24 -8.06 21.88 -12.13
CA LYS A 24 -9.30 22.53 -11.72
C LYS A 24 -9.12 23.04 -10.29
N PRO A 25 -9.59 24.26 -9.95
CA PRO A 25 -9.26 24.96 -8.70
C PRO A 25 -9.61 24.22 -7.38
N GLY A 26 -10.39 23.15 -7.46
CA GLY A 26 -10.75 22.29 -6.32
C GLY A 26 -9.74 21.19 -5.98
N TYR A 27 -8.73 20.94 -6.81
CA TYR A 27 -7.83 19.79 -6.62
C TYR A 27 -6.65 20.04 -5.66
N ASP A 28 -6.45 21.27 -5.19
CA ASP A 28 -5.26 21.63 -4.40
C ASP A 28 -5.41 21.43 -2.88
N PHE A 29 -6.62 21.18 -2.37
CA PHE A 29 -6.83 21.10 -0.92
C PHE A 29 -6.09 19.93 -0.27
N ALA A 30 -6.07 18.75 -0.92
CA ALA A 30 -5.39 17.57 -0.39
C ALA A 30 -3.87 17.77 -0.35
N ARG A 31 -3.29 18.34 -1.42
CA ARG A 31 -1.86 18.67 -1.49
C ARG A 31 -1.48 19.78 -0.51
N GLN A 32 -2.33 20.78 -0.33
CA GLN A 32 -2.14 21.83 0.66
C GLN A 32 -2.20 21.26 2.08
N ALA A 33 -3.19 20.41 2.37
CA ALA A 33 -3.29 19.73 3.66
C ALA A 33 -2.07 18.85 3.94
N GLU A 34 -1.57 18.11 2.94
CA GLU A 34 -0.34 17.31 3.06
C GLU A 34 0.87 18.18 3.46
N LYS A 35 1.03 19.37 2.86
CA LYS A 35 2.07 20.34 3.27
C LYS A 35 1.87 20.85 4.69
N MET A 36 0.63 21.11 5.10
CA MET A 36 0.30 21.56 6.45
C MET A 36 0.58 20.46 7.48
N ILE A 37 0.30 19.20 7.16
CA ILE A 37 0.68 18.05 7.98
C ILE A 37 2.20 17.99 8.16
N ALA A 38 2.96 18.13 7.06
CA ALA A 38 4.43 18.19 7.12
C ALA A 38 4.96 19.37 7.96
N ALA A 39 4.22 20.48 8.01
CA ALA A 39 4.51 21.65 8.84
C ALA A 39 4.02 21.51 10.31
N GLY A 40 3.37 20.41 10.68
CA GLY A 40 2.80 20.18 12.01
C GLY A 40 1.48 20.90 12.28
N GLN A 41 0.89 21.56 11.28
CA GLN A 41 -0.37 22.29 11.36
C GLN A 41 -1.58 21.34 11.25
N LEU A 42 -1.65 20.37 12.17
CA LEU A 42 -2.55 19.22 12.05
C LEU A 42 -4.04 19.61 12.09
N ASP A 43 -4.44 20.58 12.90
CA ASP A 43 -5.85 21.00 13.03
C ASP A 43 -6.33 21.82 11.84
N GLU A 44 -5.46 22.67 11.32
CA GLU A 44 -5.75 23.46 10.12
C GLU A 44 -5.86 22.53 8.90
N ALA A 45 -4.97 21.52 8.79
CA ALA A 45 -5.06 20.48 7.77
C ALA A 45 -6.37 19.69 7.87
N TYR A 46 -6.77 19.31 9.09
CA TYR A 46 -8.05 18.62 9.33
C TYR A 46 -9.25 19.44 8.82
N ASN A 47 -9.31 20.72 9.19
CA ASN A 47 -10.40 21.61 8.78
C ASN A 47 -10.44 21.81 7.26
N LEU A 48 -9.27 21.96 6.62
CA LEU A 48 -9.17 22.06 5.17
C LEU A 48 -9.64 20.78 4.47
N LEU A 49 -9.25 19.61 4.98
CA LEU A 49 -9.68 18.31 4.44
C LEU A 49 -11.19 18.11 4.58
N GLN A 50 -11.77 18.44 5.75
CA GLN A 50 -13.21 18.35 5.97
C GLN A 50 -13.99 19.26 5.03
N ALA A 51 -13.57 20.52 4.89
CA ALA A 51 -14.19 21.46 3.97
C ALA A 51 -14.04 21.02 2.50
N GLY A 52 -12.85 20.56 2.12
CA GLY A 52 -12.54 20.08 0.77
C GLY A 52 -13.35 18.84 0.39
N ILE A 53 -13.42 17.84 1.28
CA ILE A 53 -14.24 16.62 1.10
C ILE A 53 -15.73 16.99 1.04
N GLY A 54 -16.20 17.95 1.82
CA GLY A 54 -17.59 18.41 1.77
C GLY A 54 -18.01 18.99 0.42
N VAL A 55 -17.07 19.56 -0.34
CA VAL A 55 -17.31 20.10 -1.69
C VAL A 55 -16.95 19.09 -2.78
N PHE A 56 -15.90 18.29 -2.58
CA PHE A 56 -15.32 17.35 -3.54
C PHE A 56 -15.37 15.91 -3.00
N GLY A 57 -16.57 15.46 -2.61
CA GLY A 57 -16.78 14.20 -1.91
C GLY A 57 -16.46 12.93 -2.70
N ASP A 58 -16.17 13.05 -4.00
CA ASP A 58 -15.75 11.95 -4.87
C ASP A 58 -14.24 11.88 -5.06
N TYR A 59 -13.46 12.79 -4.45
CA TYR A 59 -12.02 12.87 -4.67
C TYR A 59 -11.24 11.97 -3.68
N PRO A 60 -10.62 10.87 -4.14
CA PRO A 60 -10.00 9.87 -3.27
C PRO A 60 -8.84 10.45 -2.45
N SER A 61 -8.04 11.34 -3.03
CA SER A 61 -6.87 11.93 -2.37
C SER A 61 -7.22 12.70 -1.09
N GLY A 62 -8.41 13.31 -1.01
CA GLY A 62 -8.86 13.98 0.21
C GLY A 62 -9.03 13.00 1.37
N PHE A 63 -9.69 11.87 1.11
CA PHE A 63 -9.85 10.79 2.08
C PHE A 63 -8.51 10.15 2.43
N GLN A 64 -7.64 9.95 1.45
CA GLN A 64 -6.31 9.38 1.68
C GLN A 64 -5.51 10.24 2.67
N ILE A 65 -5.38 11.56 2.42
CA ILE A 65 -4.64 12.47 3.30
C ILE A 65 -5.31 12.62 4.68
N LEU A 66 -6.64 12.55 4.74
CA LEU A 66 -7.36 12.52 6.03
C LEU A 66 -7.10 11.23 6.82
N GLY A 67 -7.00 10.09 6.12
CA GLY A 67 -6.56 8.83 6.71
C GLY A 67 -5.13 8.93 7.26
N ASP A 68 -4.20 9.50 6.48
CA ASP A 68 -2.81 9.73 6.89
C ASP A 68 -2.75 10.58 8.17
N LEU A 69 -3.60 11.63 8.23
CA LEU A 69 -3.72 12.49 9.41
C LEU A 69 -4.27 11.76 10.64
N TYR A 70 -5.30 10.91 10.48
CA TYR A 70 -5.81 10.10 11.59
C TYR A 70 -4.79 9.09 12.09
N HIS A 71 -4.05 8.45 11.19
CA HIS A 71 -2.98 7.52 11.51
C HIS A 71 -1.88 8.22 12.33
N LEU A 72 -1.45 9.41 11.88
CA LEU A 72 -0.46 10.22 12.59
C LEU A 72 -0.91 10.62 14.00
N ARG A 73 -2.22 10.86 14.19
CA ARG A 73 -2.83 11.13 15.50
C ARG A 73 -3.06 9.87 16.36
N GLY A 74 -2.68 8.69 15.88
CA GLY A 74 -2.87 7.41 16.56
C GLY A 74 -4.31 6.89 16.53
N ASN A 75 -5.21 7.50 15.76
CA ASN A 75 -6.59 7.06 15.63
C ASN A 75 -6.72 6.03 14.49
N GLN A 76 -6.28 4.81 14.74
CA GLN A 76 -6.22 3.73 13.73
C GLN A 76 -7.59 3.34 13.18
N VAL A 77 -8.63 3.38 14.01
CA VAL A 77 -10.01 3.07 13.60
C VAL A 77 -10.51 4.09 12.57
N ALA A 78 -10.34 5.39 12.84
CA ALA A 78 -10.73 6.43 11.91
C ALA A 78 -9.87 6.42 10.63
N ALA A 79 -8.57 6.15 10.76
CA ALA A 79 -7.67 6.03 9.62
C ALA A 79 -8.14 4.91 8.68
N THR A 80 -8.36 3.71 9.22
CA THR A 80 -8.83 2.53 8.47
C THR A 80 -10.13 2.82 7.70
N PHE A 81 -11.14 3.35 8.39
CA PHE A 81 -12.41 3.70 7.75
C PHE A 81 -12.24 4.73 6.62
N THR A 82 -11.41 5.75 6.86
CA THR A 82 -11.18 6.83 5.89
C THR A 82 -10.41 6.32 4.67
N TYR A 83 -9.43 5.44 4.84
CA TYR A 83 -8.76 4.80 3.71
C TYR A 83 -9.69 3.89 2.91
N PHE A 84 -10.61 3.16 3.56
CA PHE A 84 -11.62 2.41 2.82
C PHE A 84 -12.54 3.32 2.01
N GLU A 85 -12.88 4.51 2.51
CA GLU A 85 -13.59 5.50 1.71
C GLU A 85 -12.75 5.99 0.51
N ALA A 86 -11.43 6.16 0.67
CA ALA A 86 -10.55 6.46 -0.46
C ALA A 86 -10.56 5.32 -1.50
N LEU A 87 -10.38 4.07 -1.07
CA LEU A 87 -10.40 2.89 -1.96
C LEU A 87 -11.76 2.61 -2.59
N ARG A 88 -12.86 3.00 -1.94
CA ARG A 88 -14.20 2.90 -2.55
C ARG A 88 -14.33 3.77 -3.79
N ARG A 89 -13.57 4.87 -3.86
CA ARG A 89 -13.54 5.82 -4.99
C ARG A 89 -12.45 5.46 -6.00
N GLU A 90 -11.30 4.99 -5.51
CA GLU A 90 -10.18 4.55 -6.33
C GLU A 90 -9.62 3.23 -5.78
N PRO A 91 -10.18 2.08 -6.22
CA PRO A 91 -9.81 0.77 -5.69
C PRO A 91 -8.35 0.40 -5.92
N ASP A 92 -7.78 0.91 -7.02
CA ASP A 92 -6.43 0.58 -7.49
C ASP A 92 -5.43 1.69 -7.13
N ASN A 93 -5.53 2.25 -5.92
CA ASN A 93 -4.59 3.26 -5.43
C ASN A 93 -3.48 2.60 -4.58
N PRO A 94 -2.27 2.39 -5.14
CA PRO A 94 -1.18 1.71 -4.42
C PRO A 94 -0.75 2.44 -3.15
N ARG A 95 -0.79 3.79 -3.13
CA ARG A 95 -0.42 4.59 -1.97
C ARG A 95 -1.40 4.39 -0.82
N THR A 96 -2.70 4.34 -1.10
CA THR A 96 -3.74 4.08 -0.09
C THR A 96 -3.66 2.66 0.46
N LEU A 97 -3.38 1.68 -0.39
CA LEU A 97 -3.14 0.29 0.03
C LEU A 97 -1.91 0.17 0.95
N LEU A 98 -0.81 0.83 0.61
CA LEU A 98 0.37 0.95 1.49
C LEU A 98 0.00 1.57 2.84
N SER A 99 -0.74 2.67 2.84
CA SER A 99 -1.18 3.32 4.09
C SER A 99 -2.08 2.41 4.93
N LEU A 100 -2.99 1.62 4.34
CA LEU A 100 -3.77 0.61 5.08
C LEU A 100 -2.89 -0.49 5.67
N GLY A 101 -1.94 -1.00 4.89
CA GLY A 101 -0.99 -1.99 5.38
C GLY A 101 -0.20 -1.46 6.59
N ASP A 102 0.17 -0.18 6.56
CA ASP A 102 0.82 0.51 7.67
C ASP A 102 -0.05 0.62 8.93
N VAL A 103 -1.36 0.84 8.77
CA VAL A 103 -2.31 0.79 9.90
C VAL A 103 -2.37 -0.61 10.50
N PHE A 104 -2.59 -1.64 9.67
CA PHE A 104 -2.69 -3.01 10.16
C PHE A 104 -1.38 -3.54 10.74
N ARG A 105 -0.21 -3.08 10.25
CA ARG A 105 1.08 -3.39 10.85
C ARG A 105 1.17 -2.87 12.29
N ALA A 106 0.62 -1.67 12.55
CA ALA A 106 0.68 -1.04 13.87
C ALA A 106 -0.25 -1.70 14.89
N GLU A 107 -1.20 -2.54 14.44
CA GLU A 107 -2.11 -3.27 15.31
C GLU A 107 -1.56 -4.66 15.68
N GLU A 108 -1.57 -5.00 16.96
CA GLU A 108 -1.11 -6.32 17.43
C GLU A 108 -1.90 -7.46 16.76
N GLY A 109 -1.18 -8.41 16.15
CA GLY A 109 -1.77 -9.61 15.54
C GLY A 109 -2.25 -9.44 14.09
N ASN A 110 -2.23 -8.24 13.50
CA ASN A 110 -2.76 -7.98 12.15
C ASN A 110 -1.70 -7.99 11.03
N VAL A 111 -0.55 -8.60 11.30
CA VAL A 111 0.58 -8.77 10.36
C VAL A 111 0.17 -9.40 9.01
N ASN A 112 -0.76 -10.35 9.01
CA ASN A 112 -1.25 -10.97 7.77
C ASN A 112 -2.11 -10.03 6.91
N GLU A 113 -2.92 -9.17 7.53
CA GLU A 113 -3.67 -8.15 6.77
C GLU A 113 -2.72 -7.08 6.24
N ALA A 114 -1.72 -6.65 7.02
CA ALA A 114 -0.68 -5.75 6.54
C ALA A 114 0.00 -6.30 5.26
N ARG A 115 0.43 -7.57 5.31
CA ARG A 115 1.03 -8.27 4.17
C ARG A 115 0.12 -8.27 2.95
N LYS A 116 -1.17 -8.58 3.12
CA LYS A 116 -2.15 -8.63 2.03
C LYS A 116 -2.25 -7.29 1.30
N TYR A 117 -2.34 -6.17 2.02
CA TYR A 117 -2.40 -4.85 1.38
C TYR A 117 -1.08 -4.45 0.71
N TYR A 118 0.07 -4.83 1.28
CA TYR A 118 1.36 -4.64 0.62
C TYR A 118 1.46 -5.44 -0.69
N LEU A 119 1.02 -6.70 -0.72
CA LEU A 119 1.00 -7.48 -1.96
C LEU A 119 0.06 -6.88 -3.01
N GLN A 120 -1.09 -6.33 -2.60
CA GLN A 120 -1.98 -5.63 -3.51
C GLN A 120 -1.34 -4.37 -4.08
N ALA A 121 -0.66 -3.57 -3.26
CA ALA A 121 0.08 -2.40 -3.73
C ALA A 121 1.23 -2.79 -4.68
N ALA A 122 1.95 -3.87 -4.39
CA ALA A 122 3.01 -4.40 -5.25
C ALA A 122 2.48 -4.85 -6.62
N ALA A 123 1.30 -5.48 -6.66
CA ALA A 123 0.64 -5.89 -7.90
C ALA A 123 0.22 -4.69 -8.77
N LEU A 124 0.11 -3.50 -8.18
CA LEU A 124 -0.19 -2.23 -8.85
C LEU A 124 1.07 -1.39 -9.12
N GLU A 125 2.24 -2.03 -9.16
CA GLU A 125 3.53 -1.41 -9.46
C GLU A 125 3.92 -0.28 -8.48
N ALA A 126 3.51 -0.41 -7.22
CA ALA A 126 4.08 0.41 -6.15
C ALA A 126 5.60 0.21 -6.05
N ASP A 127 6.29 1.22 -5.50
CA ASP A 127 7.74 1.19 -5.31
C ASP A 127 8.21 -0.07 -4.57
N SER A 128 8.99 -0.91 -5.27
CA SER A 128 9.40 -2.22 -4.78
C SER A 128 10.30 -2.12 -3.55
N GLU A 129 11.15 -1.09 -3.47
CA GLU A 129 12.00 -0.87 -2.31
C GLU A 129 11.18 -0.55 -1.06
N THR A 130 10.17 0.31 -1.19
CA THR A 130 9.21 0.62 -0.13
C THR A 130 8.46 -0.63 0.32
N ILE A 131 7.97 -1.44 -0.62
CA ILE A 131 7.26 -2.69 -0.31
C ILE A 131 8.18 -3.66 0.44
N ALA A 132 9.40 -3.89 -0.05
CA ALA A 132 10.36 -4.79 0.56
C ALA A 132 10.72 -4.34 1.99
N ALA A 133 10.90 -3.03 2.20
CA ALA A 133 11.13 -2.46 3.53
C ALA A 133 9.95 -2.73 4.47
N ARG A 134 8.70 -2.47 4.04
CA ARG A 134 7.52 -2.70 4.88
C ARG A 134 7.25 -4.18 5.14
N MET A 135 7.51 -5.05 4.17
CA MET A 135 7.43 -6.49 4.35
C MET A 135 8.44 -6.98 5.39
N LYS A 136 9.68 -6.48 5.35
CA LYS A 136 10.69 -6.79 6.34
C LYS A 136 10.27 -6.35 7.75
N ASP A 137 9.66 -5.18 7.88
CA ASP A 137 9.17 -4.66 9.17
C ASP A 137 8.11 -5.59 9.81
N ILE A 138 7.31 -6.28 9.00
CA ILE A 138 6.31 -7.26 9.47
C ILE A 138 6.87 -8.69 9.57
N GLY A 139 8.19 -8.87 9.48
CA GLY A 139 8.86 -10.17 9.60
C GLY A 139 8.76 -11.05 8.34
N PHE A 140 8.28 -10.51 7.23
CA PHE A 140 8.30 -11.17 5.93
C PHE A 140 9.50 -10.66 5.15
N PHE A 141 10.55 -11.46 5.11
CA PHE A 141 11.62 -11.21 4.17
C PHE A 141 11.07 -11.53 2.77
N GLU A 142 11.29 -10.63 1.82
CA GLU A 142 11.50 -11.13 0.47
C GLU A 142 12.63 -12.13 0.61
N VAL A 143 12.27 -13.40 0.58
CA VAL A 143 13.20 -14.39 0.10
C VAL A 143 13.46 -13.87 -1.31
N GLU A 144 14.56 -13.14 -1.51
CA GLU A 144 15.24 -13.13 -2.81
C GLU A 144 15.06 -14.56 -3.26
N GLN A 145 14.24 -14.80 -4.28
CA GLN A 145 14.18 -16.12 -4.87
C GLN A 145 15.64 -16.42 -5.12
N PRO A 146 16.25 -17.40 -4.41
CA PRO A 146 17.53 -17.84 -4.88
C PRO A 146 17.14 -18.33 -6.26
N GLU A 147 17.53 -17.60 -7.31
CA GLU A 147 17.76 -18.24 -8.59
C GLU A 147 18.48 -19.50 -8.18
N LEU A 148 17.79 -20.64 -8.31
CA LEU A 148 18.33 -21.96 -7.99
C LEU A 148 19.78 -21.87 -8.38
N GLU A 149 20.69 -21.87 -7.38
CA GLU A 149 22.11 -21.69 -7.67
C GLU A 149 22.37 -22.57 -8.89
N HIS A 150 23.02 -22.05 -9.92
CA HIS A 150 23.18 -22.77 -11.20
C HIS A 150 23.81 -24.18 -11.04
N ASP A 151 24.25 -24.51 -9.82
CA ASP A 151 24.84 -25.77 -9.38
C ASP A 151 23.88 -26.69 -8.57
N PHE A 152 22.67 -26.25 -8.22
CA PHE A 152 21.69 -27.12 -7.57
C PHE A 152 20.98 -27.97 -8.62
N LEU A 153 21.25 -29.28 -8.60
CA LEU A 153 20.66 -30.25 -9.50
C LEU A 153 19.13 -30.24 -9.34
N ALA A 154 18.43 -29.50 -10.20
CA ALA A 154 16.98 -29.41 -10.24
C ALA A 154 16.40 -30.77 -10.63
N THR A 155 16.21 -31.61 -9.61
CA THR A 155 15.74 -32.98 -9.73
C THR A 155 14.59 -33.19 -8.79
N GLU A 156 13.71 -34.11 -9.18
CA GLU A 156 12.59 -34.56 -8.37
C GLU A 156 13.05 -34.99 -6.97
N THR A 157 14.17 -35.73 -6.88
CA THR A 157 14.77 -36.18 -5.61
C THR A 157 15.11 -35.02 -4.69
N ALA A 158 15.67 -33.94 -5.24
CA ALA A 158 16.05 -32.77 -4.46
C ALA A 158 14.82 -32.02 -3.95
N ALA A 159 13.78 -31.90 -4.78
CA ALA A 159 12.49 -31.34 -4.39
C ALA A 159 11.82 -32.16 -3.27
N ASP A 160 11.85 -33.49 -3.38
CA ASP A 160 11.33 -34.39 -2.35
C ASP A 160 12.08 -34.30 -1.04
N LEU A 161 13.42 -34.20 -1.08
CA LEU A 161 14.23 -34.02 0.13
C LEU A 161 13.87 -32.74 0.87
N PHE A 162 13.73 -31.62 0.15
CA PHE A 162 13.29 -30.36 0.77
C PHE A 162 11.89 -30.47 1.35
N ARG A 163 10.95 -31.11 0.64
CA ARG A 163 9.61 -31.36 1.16
C ARG A 163 9.63 -32.19 2.44
N MET A 164 10.43 -33.26 2.48
CA MET A 164 10.58 -34.12 3.67
C MET A 164 11.17 -33.37 4.87
N GLN A 165 12.05 -32.39 4.62
CA GLN A 165 12.64 -31.53 5.64
C GLN A 165 11.74 -30.35 6.04
N GLY A 166 10.55 -30.21 5.43
CA GLY A 166 9.60 -29.13 5.71
C GLY A 166 9.86 -27.82 4.96
N TYR A 167 10.82 -27.79 4.03
CA TYR A 167 11.12 -26.64 3.18
C TYR A 167 10.21 -26.62 1.93
N PHE A 168 8.90 -26.44 2.14
CA PHE A 168 7.89 -26.56 1.08
C PHE A 168 8.08 -25.57 -0.07
N ASP A 169 8.49 -24.33 0.21
CA ASP A 169 8.72 -23.31 -0.82
C ASP A 169 9.87 -23.69 -1.77
N LYS A 170 10.96 -24.26 -1.23
CA LYS A 170 12.10 -24.74 -2.04
C LYS A 170 11.70 -25.94 -2.91
N ALA A 171 10.94 -26.88 -2.34
CA ALA A 171 10.42 -28.02 -3.08
C ALA A 171 9.52 -27.57 -4.25
N LYS A 172 8.61 -26.62 -3.97
CA LYS A 172 7.70 -26.04 -4.96
C LYS A 172 8.44 -25.37 -6.11
N GLN A 173 9.50 -24.62 -5.83
CA GLN A 173 10.32 -23.98 -6.88
C GLN A 173 10.97 -25.00 -7.82
N ILE A 174 11.51 -26.09 -7.28
CA ILE A 174 12.13 -27.15 -8.10
C ILE A 174 11.08 -27.88 -8.94
N TYR A 175 9.90 -28.21 -8.39
CA TYR A 175 8.82 -28.81 -9.17
C TYR A 175 8.33 -27.91 -10.30
N LEU A 176 8.19 -26.61 -10.04
CA LEU A 176 7.83 -25.65 -11.08
C LEU A 176 8.90 -25.52 -12.16
N HIS A 177 10.19 -25.61 -11.79
CA HIS A 177 11.28 -25.62 -12.76
C HIS A 177 11.21 -26.85 -13.67
N LEU A 178 11.07 -28.05 -13.09
CA LEU A 178 10.93 -29.31 -13.85
C LEU A 178 9.70 -29.32 -14.78
N LEU A 179 8.59 -28.74 -14.32
CA LEU A 179 7.37 -28.58 -15.12
C LEU A 179 7.52 -27.60 -16.28
N LYS A 180 8.50 -26.67 -16.27
CA LYS A 180 8.79 -25.85 -17.45
C LYS A 180 9.37 -26.69 -18.58
N GLU A 181 10.19 -27.68 -18.24
CA GLU A 181 10.76 -28.62 -19.21
C GLU A 181 9.77 -29.71 -19.63
N THR A 182 8.90 -30.13 -18.71
CA THR A 182 7.89 -31.18 -18.92
C THR A 182 6.47 -30.77 -18.48
N PRO A 183 5.81 -29.84 -19.18
CA PRO A 183 4.54 -29.24 -18.70
C PRO A 183 3.37 -30.22 -18.55
N ALA A 184 3.40 -31.33 -19.28
CA ALA A 184 2.36 -32.36 -19.26
C ALA A 184 2.60 -33.46 -18.19
N ASP A 185 3.67 -33.35 -17.39
CA ASP A 185 3.98 -34.35 -16.37
C ASP A 185 3.00 -34.25 -15.19
N GLN A 186 1.99 -35.13 -15.20
CA GLN A 186 0.96 -35.20 -14.18
C GLN A 186 1.52 -35.56 -12.79
N HIS A 187 2.61 -36.32 -12.73
CA HIS A 187 3.23 -36.72 -11.47
C HIS A 187 3.86 -35.52 -10.76
N LEU A 188 4.53 -34.64 -11.50
CA LEU A 188 5.06 -33.39 -10.95
C LEU A 188 3.93 -32.44 -10.49
N HIS A 189 2.83 -32.36 -11.24
CA HIS A 189 1.64 -31.60 -10.81
C HIS A 189 1.03 -32.13 -9.52
N ASP A 190 1.01 -33.45 -9.33
CA ASP A 190 0.49 -34.05 -8.10
C ASP A 190 1.43 -33.81 -6.92
N LYS A 191 2.74 -33.86 -7.12
CA LYS A 191 3.74 -33.50 -6.11
C LYS A 191 3.70 -32.04 -5.71
N LEU A 192 3.45 -31.15 -6.67
CA LEU A 192 3.28 -29.72 -6.43
C LEU A 192 2.12 -29.43 -5.47
N LYS A 193 1.02 -30.20 -5.56
CA LYS A 193 -0.13 -30.11 -4.63
C LYS A 193 0.24 -30.52 -3.20
N LEU A 194 1.23 -31.39 -3.02
CA LEU A 194 1.71 -31.83 -1.71
C LEU A 194 2.60 -30.79 -1.00
N CYS A 195 2.91 -29.68 -1.67
CA CYS A 195 3.66 -28.55 -1.12
C CYS A 195 2.77 -27.36 -0.74
N GLY A 196 1.44 -27.52 -0.80
CA GLY A 196 0.45 -26.47 -0.50
C GLY A 196 -0.12 -26.54 0.91
#